data_AF-A0A819YLY7-F1
#
_entry.id   AF-A0A819YLY7-F1
#
_cell.length_a   1.000
_cell.length_b   1.000
_cell.length_c   1.000
_cell.angle_alpha   90.00
_cell.angle_beta   90.00
_cell.angle_gamma   90.00
#
_symmetry.space_group_name_H-M   'P 1'
#
loop_
_entity.id
_entity.type
_entity.pdbx_description
1 polymer ?
#
loop_
_entity_poly.entity_id
_entity_poly.type
_entity_poly.pdbx_seq_one_letter_code
_entity_poly.pdbx_strand_id
1 'polypeptide(L)' 'MDLRQLHSSQKEAMKKIMEFSGESNELDIDEWLTDLTNLFGLMKLKDETKILETMGKLTGSALRWYQ' A
#
# COMPACT_ATOMS: atom_id res chain seq x y z
N MET A 1 4.66 21.09 -13.00
CA MET A 1 3.66 20.00 -12.91
C MET A 1 2.63 20.41 -11.88
N ASP A 2 1.35 20.34 -12.23
CA ASP A 2 0.23 20.73 -11.36
C ASP A 2 0.11 19.76 -10.18
N LEU A 3 -0.04 20.28 -8.94
CA LEU A 3 -0.16 19.47 -7.72
C LEU A 3 -1.32 18.47 -7.80
N ARG A 4 -2.40 18.80 -8.52
CA ARG A 4 -3.57 17.93 -8.69
C ARG A 4 -3.28 16.72 -9.56
N GLN A 5 -2.45 16.89 -10.59
CA GLN A 5 -2.05 15.78 -11.45
C GLN A 5 -1.11 14.83 -10.73
N LEU A 6 -0.21 15.36 -9.89
CA LEU A 6 0.72 14.56 -9.08
C LEU A 6 -0.03 13.68 -8.07
N HIS A 7 -1.06 14.23 -7.42
CA HIS A 7 -1.95 13.48 -6.52
C HIS A 7 -2.75 12.39 -7.26
N SER A 8 -3.20 12.65 -8.49
CA SER A 8 -3.92 11.67 -9.30
C SER A 8 -3.03 10.47 -9.64
N SER A 9 -1.80 10.71 -10.11
CA SER A 9 -0.86 9.64 -10.47
C SER A 9 -0.44 8.80 -9.27
N GLN A 10 -0.26 9.42 -8.10
CA GLN A 10 0.04 8.74 -6.84
C GLN A 10 -1.09 7.79 -6.42
N LYS A 11 -2.33 8.26 -6.50
CA LYS A 11 -3.52 7.47 -6.18
C LYS A 11 -3.71 6.29 -7.14
N GLU A 12 -3.42 6.49 -8.43
CA GLU A 12 -3.47 5.41 -9.41
C GLU A 12 -2.35 4.37 -9.21
N ALA A 13 -1.16 4.81 -8.80
CA ALA A 13 -0.07 3.89 -8.48
C ALA A 13 -0.41 3.04 -7.26
N MET A 14 -1.00 3.62 -6.22
CA MET A 14 -1.46 2.88 -5.04
C MET A 14 -2.47 1.78 -5.37
N LYS A 15 -3.35 1.98 -6.36
CA LYS A 15 -4.32 0.95 -6.76
C LYS A 15 -3.68 -0.32 -7.34
N LYS A 16 -2.44 -0.22 -7.84
CA LYS A 16 -1.72 -1.35 -8.42
C LYS A 16 -1.13 -2.29 -7.38
N ILE A 17 -0.96 -1.83 -6.15
CA ILE A 17 -0.53 -2.68 -5.04
C ILE A 17 -1.69 -3.59 -4.65
N MET A 18 -1.40 -4.89 -4.61
CA MET A 18 -2.36 -5.91 -4.19
C MET A 18 -2.75 -5.72 -2.72
N GLU A 19 -3.92 -6.23 -2.36
CA GLU A 19 -4.39 -6.23 -0.97
C GLU A 19 -3.84 -7.46 -0.24
N PHE A 20 -3.56 -7.32 1.06
CA PHE A 20 -3.02 -8.40 1.88
C PHE A 20 -4.09 -8.92 2.84
N SER A 21 -4.48 -10.18 2.66
CA SER A 21 -5.55 -10.81 3.44
C SER A 21 -5.06 -11.51 4.71
N GLY A 22 -3.76 -11.81 4.81
CA GLY A 22 -3.17 -12.61 5.89
C GLY A 22 -3.53 -14.10 5.86
N GLU A 23 -4.23 -14.57 4.83
CA GLU A 23 -4.47 -15.99 4.59
C GLU A 23 -3.29 -16.60 3.82
N SER A 24 -3.16 -17.93 3.86
CA SER A 24 -2.08 -18.67 3.18
C SER A 24 -2.18 -18.69 1.65
N ASN A 25 -2.86 -17.70 1.05
CA ASN A 25 -2.95 -17.54 -0.39
C ASN A 25 -1.66 -16.90 -0.95
N GLU A 26 -1.46 -17.10 -2.26
CA GLU A 26 -0.24 -16.98 -3.09
C GLU A 26 0.67 -15.75 -2.94
N LEU A 27 0.31 -14.76 -2.11
CA LEU A 27 1.03 -13.51 -1.97
C LEU A 27 2.02 -13.59 -0.80
N ASP A 28 3.30 -13.73 -1.14
CA ASP A 28 4.37 -13.69 -0.16
C ASP A 28 4.37 -12.32 0.53
N ILE A 29 4.34 -12.32 1.87
CA ILE A 29 4.36 -11.10 2.66
C ILE A 29 5.59 -10.25 2.34
N ASP A 30 6.72 -10.88 2.01
CA ASP A 30 7.96 -10.18 1.66
C ASP A 30 7.83 -9.49 0.29
N GLU A 31 7.15 -10.10 -0.67
CA GLU A 31 6.86 -9.49 -1.98
C GLU A 31 5.93 -8.28 -1.82
N TRP A 32 4.86 -8.43 -1.04
CA TRP A 32 3.92 -7.34 -0.76
C TRP A 32 4.59 -6.14 -0.09
N LEU A 33 5.42 -6.41 0.94
CA LEU A 33 6.17 -5.37 1.65
C LEU A 33 7.20 -4.69 0.76
N THR A 34 7.85 -5.45 -0.12
CA THR A 34 8.82 -4.92 -1.09
C THR A 34 8.13 -3.95 -2.05
N ASP A 35 6.99 -4.33 -2.62
CA ASP A 35 6.23 -3.49 -3.54
C ASP A 35 5.74 -2.19 -2.88
N LEU A 36 5.21 -2.29 -1.65
CA LEU A 36 4.81 -1.12 -0.86
C LEU A 36 6.00 -0.20 -0.58
N THR A 37 7.12 -0.75 -0.13
CA THR A 37 8.31 0.03 0.23
C THR A 37 8.88 0.76 -0.99
N ASN A 38 8.99 0.06 -2.12
CA ASN A 38 9.45 0.64 -3.37
C ASN A 38 8.54 1.79 -3.80
N LEU A 39 7.22 1.58 -3.77
CA LEU A 39 6.28 2.58 -4.21
C LEU A 39 6.24 3.81 -3.29
N PHE A 40 6.32 3.62 -1.97
CA PHE A 40 6.44 4.70 -1.00
C PHE A 40 7.73 5.50 -1.18
N GLY A 41 8.84 4.84 -1.52
CA GLY A 41 10.11 5.49 -1.86
C GLY A 41 10.01 6.38 -3.10
N LEU A 42 9.37 5.87 -4.16
CA LEU A 42 9.13 6.63 -5.39
C LEU A 42 8.21 7.84 -5.17
N MET A 43 7.18 7.67 -4.33
CA MET A 43 6.21 8.73 -4.02
C MET A 43 6.69 9.72 -2.95
N LYS A 44 7.83 9.42 -2.29
CA LYS A 44 8.40 10.22 -1.18
C LYS A 44 7.37 10.51 -0.08
N LEU A 45 6.56 9.51 0.26
CA LEU A 45 5.52 9.67 1.29
C LEU A 45 6.14 9.88 2.68
N LYS A 46 5.43 10.61 3.54
CA LYS A 46 5.74 10.70 4.97
C LYS A 46 5.24 9.44 5.68
N ASP A 47 5.86 9.12 6.81
CA ASP A 47 5.59 7.86 7.53
C ASP A 47 4.13 7.72 7.96
N GLU A 48 3.48 8.81 8.39
CA GLU A 48 2.04 8.81 8.71
C GLU A 48 1.19 8.38 7.51
N THR A 49 1.49 8.91 6.31
CA THR A 49 0.77 8.53 5.09
C THR A 49 1.05 7.08 4.72
N LYS A 50 2.30 6.60 4.86
CA LYS A 50 2.64 5.19 4.61
C LYS A 50 1.82 4.25 5.49
N ILE A 51 1.66 4.59 6.77
CA ILE A 51 0.85 3.80 7.72
C ILE A 51 -0.60 3.74 7.24
N LEU A 52 -1.20 4.88 6.92
CA LEU A 52 -2.60 4.95 6.46
C LEU A 52 -2.82 4.17 5.15
N GLU A 53 -1.92 4.31 4.18
CA GLU A 53 -2.00 3.57 2.91
C GLU A 53 -1.83 2.06 3.13
N THR A 54 -0.90 1.65 4.00
CA THR A 54 -0.67 0.23 4.33
C THR A 54 -1.91 -0.37 5.00
N MET A 55 -2.49 0.34 5.97
CA MET A 55 -3.74 -0.08 6.62
C MET A 55 -4.89 -0.22 5.63
N GLY A 56 -4.99 0.71 4.68
CA GLY A 56 -6.01 0.67 3.62
C GLY A 56 -5.86 -0.49 2.65
N LYS A 57 -4.73 -1.21 2.68
CA LYS A 57 -4.44 -2.39 1.86
C LYS A 57 -4.62 -3.71 2.60
N LEU A 58 -4.91 -3.67 3.91
CA LEU A 58 -5.23 -4.87 4.67
C LEU A 58 -6.68 -5.28 4.41
N THR A 59 -6.90 -6.57 4.19
CA THR A 59 -8.21 -7.18 4.10
C THR A 59 -8.26 -8.48 4.92
N GLY A 60 -9.42 -9.12 4.98
CA GLY A 60 -9.57 -10.45 5.59
C GLY A 60 -9.05 -10.56 7.03
N SER A 61 -8.26 -11.60 7.28
CA SER A 61 -7.69 -11.91 8.60
C SER A 61 -6.66 -10.88 9.06
N ALA A 62 -5.86 -10.34 8.13
CA ALA A 62 -4.88 -9.30 8.45
C ALA A 62 -5.54 -8.01 8.93
N LEU A 63 -6.62 -7.57 8.26
CA LEU A 63 -7.39 -6.41 8.70
C LEU A 63 -8.03 -6.64 10.08
N ARG A 64 -8.58 -7.85 10.31
CA ARG A 64 -9.18 -8.20 11.60
C ARG A 64 -8.15 -8.23 12.74
N TRP A 65 -6.93 -8.69 12.48
CA TRP A 65 -5.86 -8.69 13.48
C TRP A 65 -5.39 -7.28 13.85
N TYR A 66 -5.41 -6.36 12.88
CA TYR A 66 -4.98 -4.97 13.08
C TYR A 66 -5.98 -4.14 13.91
N GLN A 67 -7.28 -4.46 13.83
CA GLN A 67 -8.38 -3.77 14.53
C GLN A 67 -8.47 -4.14 16.01
#